data_AF-A0A522DW60-F1
#
_entry.id   AF-A0A522DW60-F1
#
_cell.length_a   1.000
_cell.length_b   1.000
_cell.length_c   1.000
_cell.angle_alpha   90.00
_cell.angle_beta   90.00
_cell.angle_gamma   90.00
#
_symmetry.space_group_name_H-M   'P 1'
#
loop_
_entity.id
_entity.type
_entity.pdbx_description
1 polymer ?
#
loop_
_entity_poly.entity_id
_entity_poly.type
_entity_poly.pdbx_seq_one_letter_code
_entity_poly.pdbx_strand_id
1 'polypeptide(L)'
;MWYEIAIISIGFTIGNILFGHFEEMTPKWRRLLKFAVFLAIFCSVSYYAGRNWFYISLGVSAVFPLVIHIWWLPKKGINGWTGEPRNKYYELRGWKKRDSGY
;
A
#
# COMPACT_ATOMS: atom_id res chain seq x y z
N MET A 1 -0.76 -14.05 -18.23
CA MET A 1 -1.52 -13.51 -17.08
C MET A 1 -1.22 -14.14 -15.75
N TRP A 2 -0.99 -15.46 -15.64
CA TRP A 2 -0.65 -16.06 -14.33
C TRP A 2 0.60 -15.44 -13.68
N TYR A 3 1.59 -15.10 -14.50
CA TYR A 3 2.87 -14.53 -14.05
C TYR A 3 2.71 -13.14 -13.44
N GLU A 4 1.96 -12.25 -14.08
CA GLU A 4 1.70 -10.89 -13.60
C GLU A 4 0.92 -10.93 -12.27
N ILE A 5 -0.07 -11.84 -12.20
CA ILE A 5 -0.83 -12.10 -10.98
C ILE A 5 0.09 -12.57 -9.86
N ALA A 6 1.01 -13.51 -10.13
CA ALA A 6 1.96 -14.02 -9.14
C ALA A 6 2.88 -12.91 -8.60
N ILE A 7 3.46 -12.08 -9.48
CA ILE A 7 4.32 -10.95 -9.08
C ILE A 7 3.57 -9.98 -8.16
N ILE A 8 2.37 -9.54 -8.58
CA ILE A 8 1.57 -8.59 -7.80
C ILE A 8 1.18 -9.21 -6.46
N SER A 9 0.80 -10.49 -6.44
CA SER A 9 0.39 -11.20 -5.22
C SER A 9 1.54 -11.34 -4.23
N ILE A 10 2.75 -11.65 -4.70
CA ILE A 10 3.95 -11.70 -3.86
C ILE A 10 4.26 -10.30 -3.31
N GLY A 11 4.24 -9.26 -4.15
CA GLY A 11 4.48 -7.89 -3.73
C GLY A 11 3.48 -7.40 -2.67
N PHE A 12 2.18 -7.67 -2.86
CA PHE A 12 1.15 -7.35 -1.87
C PHE A 12 1.30 -8.17 -0.59
N THR A 13 1.67 -9.44 -0.68
CA THR A 13 1.90 -10.28 0.49
C THR A 13 3.05 -9.72 1.33
N ILE A 14 4.21 -9.44 0.70
CA ILE A 14 5.36 -8.83 1.37
C ILE A 14 4.98 -7.47 1.97
N GLY A 15 4.29 -6.62 1.19
CA GLY A 15 3.84 -5.31 1.65
C GLY A 15 2.89 -5.39 2.86
N ASN A 16 1.97 -6.37 2.89
CA ASN A 16 1.09 -6.56 4.05
C ASN A 16 1.83 -7.06 5.28
N ILE A 17 2.86 -7.92 5.13
CA ILE A 17 3.69 -8.38 6.24
C ILE A 17 4.48 -7.21 6.84
N LEU A 18 5.12 -6.40 6.00
CA LEU A 18 5.98 -5.31 6.45
C LEU A 18 5.16 -4.10 6.93
N PHE A 19 4.12 -3.72 6.19
CA PHE A 19 3.41 -2.45 6.37
C PHE A 19 1.94 -2.63 6.78
N GLY A 20 1.50 -3.82 7.17
CA GLY A 20 0.11 -4.09 7.54
C GLY A 20 -0.41 -3.24 8.71
N HIS A 21 0.48 -2.80 9.59
CA HIS A 21 0.17 -1.89 10.69
C HIS A 21 -0.25 -0.49 10.22
N PHE A 22 0.22 -0.02 9.04
CA PHE A 22 -0.25 1.23 8.45
C PHE A 22 -1.73 1.17 8.03
N GLU A 23 -2.34 -0.01 7.95
CA GLU A 23 -3.73 -0.16 7.55
C GLU A 23 -4.65 -0.65 8.68
N GLU A 24 -4.17 -0.80 9.91
CA GLU A 24 -4.86 -1.50 11.01
C GLU A 24 -6.37 -1.20 11.17
N MET A 25 -6.82 0.06 11.05
CA MET A 25 -8.25 0.42 11.16
C MET A 25 -8.99 0.48 9.82
N THR A 26 -8.32 0.16 8.71
CA THR A 26 -8.94 0.05 7.38
C THR A 26 -9.77 -1.23 7.29
N PRO A 27 -11.05 -1.16 6.89
CA PRO A 27 -11.88 -2.34 6.70
C PRO A 27 -11.23 -3.35 5.75
N LYS A 28 -11.25 -4.64 6.13
CA LYS A 28 -10.61 -5.72 5.35
C LYS A 28 -11.09 -5.76 3.89
N TRP A 29 -12.37 -5.49 3.63
CA TRP A 29 -12.92 -5.45 2.27
C TRP A 29 -12.27 -4.35 1.41
N ARG A 30 -11.91 -3.20 1.97
CA ARG A 30 -11.22 -2.12 1.22
C ARG A 30 -9.80 -2.52 0.86
N ARG A 31 -9.14 -3.32 1.72
CA ARG A 31 -7.81 -3.86 1.43
C ARG A 31 -7.86 -4.89 0.29
N LEU A 32 -8.87 -5.78 0.32
CA LEU A 32 -9.12 -6.73 -0.77
C LEU A 32 -9.47 -6.01 -2.07
N LEU A 33 -10.33 -4.98 -2.01
CA LEU A 33 -10.67 -4.18 -3.18
C LEU A 33 -9.43 -3.50 -3.76
N LYS A 34 -8.57 -2.91 -2.93
CA LYS A 34 -7.30 -2.32 -3.40
C LYS A 34 -6.46 -3.33 -4.17
N PHE A 35 -6.29 -4.54 -3.63
CA PHE A 35 -5.56 -5.61 -4.31
C PHE A 35 -6.21 -6.01 -5.64
N ALA A 36 -7.54 -6.21 -5.66
CA ALA A 36 -8.28 -6.57 -6.87
C ALA A 36 -8.20 -5.48 -7.95
N VAL A 37 -8.33 -4.21 -7.58
CA VAL A 37 -8.18 -3.06 -8.49
C VAL A 37 -6.76 -3.00 -9.03
N PHE A 38 -5.75 -3.18 -8.19
CA PHE A 38 -4.35 -3.18 -8.63
C PHE A 38 -4.08 -4.33 -9.61
N LEU A 39 -4.55 -5.54 -9.31
CA LEU A 39 -4.48 -6.67 -10.25
C LEU A 39 -5.15 -6.34 -11.57
N ALA A 40 -6.39 -5.83 -11.55
CA ALA A 40 -7.14 -5.52 -12.77
C ALA A 40 -6.42 -4.49 -13.64
N ILE A 41 -5.90 -3.41 -13.05
CA ILE A 41 -5.17 -2.35 -13.76
C ILE A 41 -3.92 -2.94 -14.43
N PHE A 42 -3.06 -3.62 -13.67
CA PHE A 42 -1.79 -4.10 -14.20
C PHE A 42 -1.93 -5.29 -15.16
N CYS A 43 -2.93 -6.14 -14.93
CA CYS A 43 -3.29 -7.17 -15.89
C CYS A 43 -3.77 -6.56 -17.21
N SER A 44 -4.56 -5.48 -17.15
CA SER A 44 -5.00 -4.75 -18.34
C SER A 44 -3.82 -4.11 -19.07
N VAL A 45 -2.90 -3.45 -18.35
CA VAL A 45 -1.67 -2.89 -18.94
C VAL A 45 -0.87 -3.99 -19.65
N SER A 46 -0.66 -5.13 -18.99
CA SER A 46 0.06 -6.24 -19.61
C SER A 46 -0.67 -6.83 -20.82
N TYR A 47 -2.00 -6.89 -20.78
CA TYR A 47 -2.80 -7.44 -21.87
C TYR A 47 -2.78 -6.54 -23.11
N TYR A 48 -2.94 -5.22 -22.94
CA TYR A 48 -3.04 -4.27 -24.05
C TYR A 48 -1.69 -3.70 -24.52
N ALA A 49 -0.75 -3.46 -23.61
CA ALA A 49 0.55 -2.85 -23.92
C ALA A 49 1.71 -3.84 -23.83
N GLY A 50 1.50 -5.04 -23.32
CA GLY A 50 2.53 -6.06 -23.18
C GLY A 50 3.35 -5.94 -21.90
N ARG A 51 4.26 -6.90 -21.72
CA ARG A 51 4.94 -7.15 -20.44
C ARG A 51 5.99 -6.09 -20.07
N ASN A 52 6.63 -5.44 -21.06
CA ASN A 52 7.57 -4.35 -20.79
C ASN A 52 6.86 -3.17 -20.11
N TRP A 53 5.69 -2.80 -20.61
CA TRP A 53 4.87 -1.74 -20.01
C TRP A 53 4.36 -2.11 -18.62
N PHE A 54 4.01 -3.38 -18.39
CA PHE A 54 3.70 -3.88 -17.04
C PHE A 54 4.84 -3.57 -16.05
N TYR A 55 6.09 -3.89 -16.37
CA TYR A 55 7.22 -3.64 -15.46
C TYR A 55 7.52 -2.16 -15.28
N ILE A 56 7.48 -1.36 -16.36
CA ILE A 56 7.67 0.10 -16.28
C ILE A 56 6.61 0.70 -15.36
N SER A 57 5.33 0.39 -15.58
CA SER A 57 4.24 0.86 -14.74
C SER A 57 4.39 0.38 -13.30
N LEU A 58 4.87 -0.84 -13.08
CA LEU A 58 4.99 -1.41 -11.74
C LEU A 58 6.11 -0.70 -10.97
N GLY A 59 7.26 -0.51 -11.61
CA GLY A 59 8.38 0.26 -11.07
C GLY A 59 7.98 1.70 -10.74
N VAL A 60 7.29 2.39 -11.66
CA VAL A 60 6.76 3.74 -11.41
C VAL A 60 5.79 3.75 -10.23
N SER A 61 4.89 2.77 -10.14
CA SER A 61 3.93 2.69 -9.03
C SER A 61 4.61 2.45 -7.67
N ALA A 62 5.74 1.74 -7.65
CA ALA A 62 6.52 1.48 -6.43
C ALA A 62 7.20 2.75 -5.88
N VAL A 63 7.41 3.78 -6.72
CA VAL A 63 7.91 5.08 -6.26
C VAL A 63 6.93 5.75 -5.30
N PHE A 64 5.63 5.57 -5.50
CA PHE A 64 4.61 6.21 -4.67
C PHE A 64 4.69 5.83 -3.17
N PRO A 65 4.68 4.53 -2.78
CA PRO A 65 4.88 4.17 -1.38
C PRO A 65 6.26 4.58 -0.88
N LEU A 66 7.32 4.53 -1.69
CA LEU A 66 8.65 4.99 -1.27
C LEU A 66 8.65 6.48 -0.88
N VAL A 67 8.02 7.34 -1.68
CA VAL A 67 7.88 8.77 -1.36
C VAL A 67 7.09 8.97 -0.07
N ILE A 68 6.03 8.18 0.14
CA ILE A 68 5.22 8.24 1.37
C ILE A 68 6.07 7.88 2.59
N HIS A 69 6.75 6.74 2.56
CA HIS A 69 7.48 6.20 3.70
C HIS A 69 8.79 6.94 3.96
N ILE A 70 9.55 7.32 2.93
CA ILE A 70 10.89 7.91 3.10
C ILE A 70 10.83 9.42 3.33
N TRP A 71 9.83 10.10 2.78
CA TRP A 71 9.81 11.57 2.78
C TRP A 71 8.55 12.16 3.41
N TRP A 72 7.36 11.79 2.93
CA TRP A 72 6.13 12.48 3.34
C TRP A 72 5.75 12.21 4.80
N LEU A 73 5.81 10.95 5.25
CA LEU A 73 5.55 10.60 6.66
C LEU A 73 6.60 11.23 7.60
N PRO A 74 7.92 11.10 7.34
CA PRO A 74 8.94 11.77 8.16
C PRO A 74 8.76 13.30 8.21
N LYS A 75 8.39 13.93 7.10
CA LYS A 75 8.08 15.38 7.06
C LYS A 75 6.89 15.75 7.95
N LYS A 76 5.99 14.82 8.26
CA LYS A 76 4.88 14.98 9.22
C LYS A 76 5.27 14.61 10.65
N GLY A 77 6.53 14.27 10.90
CA GLY A 77 7.02 13.79 12.20
C GLY A 77 6.51 12.40 12.55
N ILE A 78 6.23 11.57 11.52
CA ILE A 78 5.82 10.18 11.66
C ILE A 78 6.92 9.30 11.05
N ASN A 79 7.38 8.29 11.77
CA ASN A 79 8.36 7.35 11.30
C ASN A 79 7.79 6.56 10.11
N GLY A 80 8.48 6.64 8.98
CA GLY A 80 8.12 5.98 7.74
C GLY A 80 8.06 4.46 7.81
N TRP A 81 8.77 3.83 8.73
CA TRP A 81 8.83 2.39 8.86
C TRP A 81 7.85 1.85 9.91
N THR A 82 7.71 2.53 11.05
CA THR A 82 6.91 2.06 12.19
C THR A 82 5.55 2.75 12.34
N GLY A 83 5.35 3.90 11.69
CA GLY A 83 4.15 4.71 11.86
C GLY A 83 4.08 5.47 13.19
N GLU A 84 5.18 5.55 13.95
CA GLU A 84 5.22 6.25 15.24
C GLU A 84 5.57 7.73 15.11
N PRO A 85 4.98 8.64 15.92
CA PRO A 85 3.99 8.39 16.96
C PRO A 85 2.60 8.01 16.40
N ARG A 86 2.00 6.94 16.94
CA ARG A 86 0.73 6.37 16.42
C ARG A 86 -0.43 7.35 16.44
N ASN A 87 -0.50 8.23 17.44
CA ASN A 87 -1.53 9.26 17.56
C ASN A 87 -1.51 10.22 16.35
N LYS A 88 -0.33 10.72 15.95
CA LYS A 88 -0.20 11.58 14.77
C LYS A 88 -0.57 10.84 13.49
N TYR A 89 -0.21 9.56 13.40
CA TYR A 89 -0.56 8.75 12.24
C TYR A 89 -2.08 8.52 12.14
N TYR A 90 -2.76 8.21 13.24
CA TYR A 90 -4.21 8.05 13.26
C TYR A 90 -4.93 9.36 12.93
N GLU A 91 -4.47 10.48 13.46
CA GLU A 91 -4.96 11.81 13.13
C GLU A 91 -4.81 12.10 11.62
N LEU A 92 -3.64 11.84 11.05
CA LEU A 92 -3.38 11.97 9.62
C LEU A 92 -4.32 11.11 8.76
N ARG A 93 -4.70 9.93 9.28
CA ARG A 93 -5.61 8.99 8.61
C ARG A 93 -7.09 9.29 8.86
N GLY A 94 -7.41 10.29 9.68
CA GLY A 94 -8.78 10.57 10.12
C GLY A 94 -9.40 9.43 10.94
N TRP A 95 -8.56 8.59 11.55
CA TRP A 95 -9.00 7.51 12.40
C TRP A 95 -9.27 8.03 13.80
N LYS A 96 -10.47 7.76 14.33
CA LYS A 96 -10.78 8.05 15.72
C LYS A 96 -9.94 7.12 16.59
N LYS A 97 -9.21 7.70 17.55
CA LYS A 97 -8.63 6.94 18.66
C LYS A 97 -9.80 6.14 19.27
N ARG A 98 -9.68 4.82 19.41
CA ARG A 98 -10.58 4.14 20.35
C ARG A 98 -10.28 4.75 21.71
N ASP A 99 -11.27 5.37 22.32
CA ASP A 99 -11.20 5.72 23.74
C ASP A 99 -10.90 4.40 24.46
N SER A 100 -9.68 4.27 24.97
CA SER A 100 -9.32 3.15 25.84
C SER A 100 -10.08 3.38 27.14
N GLY A 101 -11.31 2.89 27.20
CA GLY A 101 -12.12 2.81 28.41
C GLY A 101 -11.61 1.74 29.37
N TYR A 102 -10.34 1.87 29.75
CA TYR A 102 -9.70 1.21 30.90
C TYR A 102 -8.86 2.25 31.61
#